data_AF-A0A8I1SYD6-F1
#
_entry.id   AF-A0A8I1SYD6-F1
#
_cell.length_a   1.000
_cell.length_b   1.000
_cell.length_c   1.000
_cell.angle_alpha   90.00
_cell.angle_beta   90.00
_cell.angle_gamma   90.00
#
_symmetry.space_group_name_H-M   'P 1'
#
loop_
_entity.id
_entity.type
_entity.pdbx_description
1 polymer ?
#
loop_
_entity_poly.entity_id
_entity_poly.type
_entity_poly.pdbx_seq_one_letter_code
_entity_poly.pdbx_strand_id
1 'polypeptide(L)'
;MQFIHCLSASAGLGTRLAHALHQIGRTLLLIDTQDRLFTASSPRSLFGWKHQLERGQLHTLPQAYGEGWHAPGVRADEPALTHIASDYDHVIFDTAWGRSDLALLPGAVHRLVMDIRHPDESAREAYRVLKTLACSGVAFDASLLGDRRACDHVRAASCHFLERSVAHAMVNLAGEDDAFAALAVRMADEERA
;
A
#
# COMPACT_ATOMS: atom_id res chain seq x y z
N MET A 1 13.98 -1.54 -2.28
CA MET A 1 12.63 -1.99 -2.70
C MET A 1 11.72 -2.05 -1.49
N GLN A 2 10.63 -1.28 -1.53
CA GLN A 2 9.62 -1.24 -0.46
C GLN A 2 8.25 -1.66 -1.00
N PHE A 3 7.48 -2.41 -0.21
CA PHE A 3 6.10 -2.79 -0.52
C PHE A 3 5.13 -1.92 0.26
N ILE A 4 4.29 -1.19 -0.47
CA ILE A 4 3.34 -0.24 0.08
C ILE A 4 1.93 -0.77 -0.15
N HIS A 5 1.19 -1.01 0.93
CA HIS A 5 -0.19 -1.46 0.90
C HIS A 5 -1.11 -0.27 1.11
N CYS A 6 -1.77 0.17 0.04
CA CYS A 6 -2.75 1.26 0.10
C CYS A 6 -4.14 0.68 0.34
N LEU A 7 -4.68 0.86 1.56
CA LEU A 7 -5.99 0.38 1.96
C LEU A 7 -7.00 1.52 2.01
N SER A 8 -8.08 1.39 1.24
CA SER A 8 -9.08 2.46 1.12
C SER A 8 -10.43 1.95 0.61
N ALA A 9 -11.51 2.61 1.00
CA ALA A 9 -12.84 2.29 0.47
C ALA A 9 -12.99 2.70 -1.01
N SER A 10 -12.47 3.88 -1.39
CA SER A 10 -12.47 4.35 -2.78
C SER A 10 -11.18 4.00 -3.50
N ALA A 11 -11.27 3.75 -4.80
CA ALA A 11 -10.08 3.62 -5.64
C ALA A 11 -9.26 4.92 -5.65
N GLY A 12 -7.97 4.81 -5.94
CA GLY A 12 -7.11 5.96 -6.25
C GLY A 12 -6.23 6.46 -5.11
N LEU A 13 -6.29 5.84 -3.92
CA LEU A 13 -5.31 6.12 -2.85
C LEU A 13 -3.89 5.80 -3.35
N GLY A 14 -3.70 4.62 -3.95
CA GLY A 14 -2.42 4.21 -4.51
C GLY A 14 -1.95 5.14 -5.63
N THR A 15 -2.86 5.59 -6.50
CA THR A 15 -2.55 6.55 -7.59
C THR A 15 -2.07 7.90 -7.06
N ARG A 16 -2.72 8.46 -6.03
CA ARG A 16 -2.31 9.75 -5.44
C ARG A 16 -0.93 9.65 -4.79
N LEU A 17 -0.68 8.57 -4.07
CA LEU A 17 0.64 8.31 -3.50
C LEU A 17 1.70 8.10 -4.58
N ALA A 18 1.37 7.35 -5.63
CA ALA A 18 2.29 7.12 -6.74
C ALA A 18 2.69 8.43 -7.42
N HIS A 19 1.75 9.35 -7.62
CA HIS A 19 2.06 10.69 -8.13
C HIS A 19 3.04 11.46 -7.22
N ALA A 20 2.79 11.47 -5.91
CA ALA A 20 3.67 12.18 -4.97
C ALA A 20 5.09 11.59 -4.93
N LEU A 21 5.22 10.26 -4.95
CA LEU A 21 6.51 9.58 -5.02
C LEU A 21 7.20 9.81 -6.38
N HIS A 22 6.46 9.84 -7.48
CA HIS A 22 7.01 10.12 -8.80
C HIS A 22 7.57 11.56 -8.91
N GLN A 23 6.87 12.54 -8.30
CA GLN A 23 7.32 13.94 -8.27
C GLN A 23 8.68 14.12 -7.58
N ILE A 24 9.04 13.24 -6.65
CA ILE A 24 10.35 13.24 -5.99
C ILE A 24 11.35 12.27 -6.67
N GLY A 25 11.02 11.77 -7.86
CA GLY A 25 11.93 11.01 -8.72
C GLY A 25 11.95 9.50 -8.52
N ARG A 26 10.97 8.91 -7.83
CA ARG A 26 10.92 7.46 -7.59
C ARG A 26 10.37 6.67 -8.76
N THR A 27 10.92 5.48 -8.98
CA THR A 27 10.37 4.49 -9.92
C THR A 27 9.36 3.59 -9.22
N LEU A 28 8.20 3.38 -9.85
CA LEU A 28 7.03 2.83 -9.17
C LEU A 28 6.29 1.82 -10.04
N LEU A 29 5.85 0.74 -9.40
CA LEU A 29 4.86 -0.19 -9.95
C LEU A 29 3.59 -0.13 -9.11
N LEU A 30 2.49 0.37 -9.69
CA LEU A 30 1.17 0.32 -9.05
C LEU A 30 0.40 -0.92 -9.50
N ILE A 31 0.10 -1.81 -8.56
CA ILE A 31 -0.59 -3.07 -8.79
C ILE A 31 -2.08 -2.91 -8.41
N ASP A 32 -2.94 -3.10 -9.41
CA ASP A 32 -4.39 -3.21 -9.23
C ASP A 32 -4.74 -4.67 -8.92
N THR A 33 -4.92 -4.96 -7.63
CA THR A 33 -5.19 -6.30 -7.13
C THR A 33 -6.68 -6.68 -7.18
N GLN A 34 -7.56 -5.72 -7.46
CA GLN A 34 -9.01 -5.86 -7.25
C GLN A 34 -9.87 -5.24 -8.36
N ASP A 35 -9.30 -5.04 -9.55
CA ASP A 35 -10.01 -4.51 -10.71
C ASP A 35 -10.60 -3.10 -10.48
N ARG A 36 -9.94 -2.27 -9.68
CA ARG A 36 -10.43 -0.95 -9.23
C ARG A 36 -9.90 0.22 -10.07
N LEU A 37 -8.77 0.05 -10.72
CA LEU A 37 -8.02 1.12 -11.37
C LEU A 37 -7.93 0.93 -12.89
N PHE A 38 -7.62 -0.29 -13.33
CA PHE A 38 -7.18 -0.51 -14.72
C PHE A 38 -8.16 -1.32 -15.56
N THR A 39 -9.29 -1.76 -15.02
CA THR A 39 -10.26 -2.64 -15.70
C THR A 39 -10.69 -2.15 -17.08
N ALA A 40 -10.90 -0.84 -17.25
CA ALA A 40 -11.30 -0.24 -18.53
C ALA A 40 -10.14 -0.08 -19.53
N SER A 41 -8.90 -0.05 -19.03
CA SER A 41 -7.69 0.29 -19.81
C SER A 41 -6.74 -0.90 -19.98
N SER A 42 -6.97 -1.99 -19.26
CA SER A 42 -6.15 -3.19 -19.30
C SER A 42 -6.20 -3.78 -20.72
N PRO A 43 -5.08 -3.85 -21.45
CA PRO A 43 -5.06 -4.59 -22.70
C PRO A 43 -5.54 -5.99 -22.37
N ARG A 44 -6.49 -6.50 -23.17
CA ARG A 44 -6.94 -7.88 -23.07
C ARG A 44 -5.75 -8.79 -23.37
N SER A 45 -4.92 -9.05 -22.36
CA SER A 45 -3.78 -9.94 -22.44
C SER A 45 -4.34 -11.36 -22.48
N LEU A 46 -3.90 -12.15 -23.45
CA LEU A 46 -4.18 -13.58 -23.49
C LEU A 46 -3.56 -14.31 -22.29
N PHE A 47 -2.55 -13.71 -21.66
CA PHE A 47 -1.88 -14.22 -20.48
C PHE A 47 -2.32 -13.44 -19.24
N GLY A 48 -2.98 -14.13 -18.31
CA GLY A 48 -3.25 -13.58 -16.98
C GLY A 48 -1.96 -13.33 -16.19
N TRP A 49 -2.05 -12.57 -15.11
CA TRP A 49 -0.88 -12.12 -14.33
C TRP A 49 0.05 -13.26 -13.89
N LYS A 50 -0.47 -14.44 -13.55
CA LYS A 50 0.35 -15.61 -13.18
C LYS A 50 1.33 -16.02 -14.29
N HIS A 51 0.82 -16.15 -15.51
CA HIS A 51 1.63 -16.51 -16.67
C HIS A 51 2.64 -15.40 -17.02
N GLN A 52 2.32 -14.14 -16.74
CA GLN A 52 3.26 -13.02 -16.89
C GLN A 52 4.43 -13.16 -15.91
N LEU A 53 4.16 -13.50 -14.64
CA LEU A 53 5.20 -13.76 -13.63
C LEU A 53 6.06 -14.98 -13.99
N GLU A 54 5.43 -16.11 -14.37
CA GLU A 54 6.14 -17.33 -14.77
C GLU A 54 7.12 -17.10 -15.93
N ARG A 55 6.79 -16.16 -16.81
CA ARG A 55 7.61 -15.81 -17.98
C ARG A 55 8.57 -14.64 -17.73
N GLY A 56 8.52 -14.00 -16.56
CA GLY A 56 9.29 -12.79 -16.28
C GLY A 56 8.92 -11.61 -17.19
N GLN A 57 7.68 -11.55 -17.67
CA GLN A 57 7.22 -10.57 -18.67
C GLN A 57 5.96 -9.86 -18.19
N LEU A 58 6.13 -8.73 -17.49
CA LEU A 58 4.99 -7.89 -17.12
C LEU A 58 4.42 -7.15 -18.32
N HIS A 59 3.10 -7.21 -18.48
CA HIS A 59 2.38 -6.33 -19.39
C HIS A 59 1.87 -5.13 -18.58
N THR A 60 2.75 -4.14 -18.42
CA THR A 60 2.44 -2.89 -17.72
C THR A 60 1.66 -1.91 -18.61
N LEU A 61 0.96 -1.00 -17.96
CA LEU A 61 0.25 0.13 -18.53
C LEU A 61 1.04 1.40 -18.21
N PRO A 62 1.46 2.18 -19.22
CA PRO A 62 2.07 3.48 -18.97
C PRO A 62 1.08 4.40 -18.25
N GLN A 63 1.54 5.02 -17.15
CA GLN A 63 0.78 5.99 -16.36
C GLN A 63 1.57 7.30 -16.23
N ALA A 64 0.89 8.37 -15.85
CA ALA A 64 1.53 9.66 -15.58
C ALA A 64 2.47 9.67 -14.36
N TYR A 65 2.56 8.56 -13.64
CA TYR A 65 3.35 8.36 -12.42
C TYR A 65 4.27 7.12 -12.50
N GLY A 66 4.49 6.57 -13.70
CA GLY A 66 5.28 5.35 -13.90
C GLY A 66 4.44 4.24 -14.52
N GLU A 67 4.45 3.05 -13.92
CA GLU A 67 3.80 1.87 -14.48
C GLU A 67 2.65 1.36 -13.63
N GLY A 68 1.56 0.98 -14.28
CA GLY A 68 0.44 0.27 -13.69
C GLY A 68 0.41 -1.18 -14.13
N TRP A 69 0.06 -2.10 -13.25
CA TRP A 69 -0.11 -3.52 -13.59
C TRP A 69 -1.44 -4.04 -13.09
N HIS A 70 -2.19 -4.63 -14.02
CA HIS A 70 -3.50 -5.21 -13.74
C HIS A 70 -3.33 -6.69 -13.37
N ALA A 71 -3.44 -6.99 -12.08
CA ALA A 71 -3.13 -8.31 -11.53
C ALA A 71 -4.14 -8.72 -10.44
N PRO A 72 -5.40 -8.98 -10.80
CA PRO A 72 -6.43 -9.32 -9.84
C PRO A 72 -6.08 -10.55 -9.01
N GLY A 73 -6.06 -10.39 -7.68
CA GLY A 73 -5.74 -11.45 -6.72
C GLY A 73 -4.26 -11.75 -6.54
N VAL A 74 -3.34 -10.98 -7.14
CA VAL A 74 -1.91 -11.12 -6.81
C VAL A 74 -1.67 -10.76 -5.35
N ARG A 75 -0.78 -11.51 -4.70
CA ARG A 75 -0.40 -11.34 -3.30
C ARG A 75 1.02 -10.77 -3.23
N ALA A 76 1.31 -9.98 -2.20
CA ALA A 76 2.65 -9.42 -2.04
C ALA A 76 3.69 -10.46 -1.57
N ASP A 77 3.26 -11.64 -1.10
CA ASP A 77 4.13 -12.78 -0.79
C ASP A 77 4.40 -13.71 -1.98
N GLU A 78 3.93 -13.36 -3.19
CA GLU A 78 4.19 -14.13 -4.41
C GLU A 78 5.69 -14.14 -4.74
N PRO A 79 6.40 -15.29 -4.65
CA PRO A 79 7.85 -15.30 -4.75
C PRO A 79 8.39 -14.74 -6.06
N ALA A 80 7.69 -15.00 -7.16
CA ALA A 80 8.07 -14.51 -8.49
C ALA A 80 7.97 -12.98 -8.61
N LEU A 81 7.18 -12.32 -7.75
CA LEU A 81 7.05 -10.87 -7.75
C LEU A 81 8.36 -10.19 -7.32
N THR A 82 9.13 -10.78 -6.40
CA THR A 82 10.35 -10.19 -5.85
C THR A 82 11.38 -9.83 -6.93
N HIS A 83 11.60 -10.74 -7.88
CA HIS A 83 12.57 -10.53 -8.96
C HIS A 83 12.13 -9.37 -9.86
N ILE A 84 10.86 -9.38 -10.25
CA ILE A 84 10.30 -8.39 -11.17
C ILE A 84 10.15 -7.01 -10.50
N ALA A 85 9.86 -7.00 -9.20
CA ALA A 85 9.74 -5.80 -8.41
C ALA A 85 11.09 -5.10 -8.17
N SER A 86 12.22 -5.79 -8.39
CA SER A 86 13.55 -5.25 -8.11
C SER A 86 13.95 -4.06 -8.99
N ASP A 87 13.28 -3.87 -10.13
CA ASP A 87 13.47 -2.74 -11.02
C ASP A 87 12.79 -1.44 -10.52
N TYR A 88 12.03 -1.51 -9.42
CA TYR A 88 11.28 -0.40 -8.86
C TYR A 88 11.73 -0.04 -7.44
N ASP A 89 11.76 1.26 -7.13
CA ASP A 89 11.99 1.74 -5.77
C ASP A 89 10.84 1.28 -4.84
N HIS A 90 9.60 1.47 -5.31
CA HIS A 90 8.41 1.04 -4.58
C HIS A 90 7.40 0.27 -5.44
N VAL A 91 6.81 -0.77 -4.84
CA VAL A 91 5.65 -1.47 -5.38
C VAL A 91 4.45 -1.17 -4.51
N ILE A 92 3.42 -0.61 -5.12
CA ILE A 92 2.20 -0.16 -4.45
C ILE A 92 1.08 -1.14 -4.77
N PHE A 93 0.45 -1.71 -3.74
CA PHE A 93 -0.75 -2.53 -3.87
C PHE A 93 -1.97 -1.67 -3.54
N ASP A 94 -2.83 -1.39 -4.53
CA ASP A 94 -4.11 -0.74 -4.27
C ASP A 94 -5.14 -1.81 -3.87
N THR A 95 -5.67 -1.69 -2.65
CA THR A 95 -6.47 -2.73 -2.00
C THR A 95 -7.69 -2.10 -1.33
N ALA A 96 -8.88 -2.68 -1.53
CA ALA A 96 -10.06 -2.29 -0.75
C ALA A 96 -10.07 -2.94 0.64
N TRP A 97 -10.80 -2.31 1.57
CA TRP A 97 -11.15 -2.91 2.86
C TRP A 97 -11.87 -4.27 2.68
N GLY A 98 -11.68 -5.22 3.61
CA GLY A 98 -12.34 -6.54 3.59
C GLY A 98 -11.63 -7.65 2.79
N ARG A 99 -10.57 -7.31 2.04
CA ARG A 99 -9.66 -8.28 1.37
C ARG A 99 -8.27 -8.29 1.99
N SER A 100 -8.14 -7.72 3.18
CA SER A 100 -6.87 -7.33 3.82
C SER A 100 -6.17 -8.47 4.56
N ASP A 101 -6.27 -9.71 4.05
CA ASP A 101 -5.30 -10.75 4.40
C ASP A 101 -3.98 -10.38 3.73
N LEU A 102 -3.29 -9.40 4.34
CA LEU A 102 -2.04 -8.85 3.86
C LEU A 102 -0.99 -9.95 3.92
N ALA A 103 -0.72 -10.46 2.75
CA ALA A 103 0.30 -11.46 2.51
C ALA A 103 1.65 -10.75 2.48
N LEU A 104 2.38 -10.76 3.60
CA LEU A 104 3.65 -10.05 3.72
C LEU A 104 4.83 -10.97 3.38
N LEU A 105 5.67 -10.52 2.45
CA LEU A 105 6.89 -11.23 2.08
C LEU A 105 7.96 -11.06 3.17
N PRO A 106 8.45 -12.15 3.78
CA PRO A 106 9.51 -12.05 4.78
C PRO A 106 10.76 -11.37 4.20
N GLY A 107 11.32 -10.41 4.95
CA GLY A 107 12.54 -9.68 4.56
C GLY A 107 12.31 -8.45 3.68
N ALA A 108 11.09 -8.18 3.22
CA ALA A 108 10.73 -6.92 2.58
C ALA A 108 10.34 -5.86 3.63
N VAL A 109 10.64 -4.58 3.34
CA VAL A 109 10.12 -3.47 4.13
C VAL A 109 8.67 -3.21 3.71
N HIS A 110 7.75 -3.33 4.68
CA HIS A 110 6.33 -3.15 4.44
C HIS A 110 5.82 -1.84 5.04
N ARG A 111 5.10 -1.08 4.22
CA ARG A 111 4.39 0.13 4.64
C ARG A 111 2.90 -0.01 4.39
N LEU A 112 2.10 0.42 5.35
CA LEU A 112 0.67 0.55 5.23
C LEU A 112 0.33 2.03 5.04
N VAL A 113 -0.56 2.32 4.10
CA VAL A 113 -1.16 3.63 3.93
C VAL A 113 -2.66 3.43 3.95
N MET A 114 -3.32 3.96 4.97
CA MET A 114 -4.73 3.64 5.27
C MET A 114 -5.58 4.92 5.21
N ASP A 115 -6.55 4.96 4.30
CA ASP A 115 -7.58 6.01 4.27
C ASP A 115 -8.76 5.62 5.18
N ILE A 116 -8.80 6.23 6.35
CA ILE A 116 -9.76 5.96 7.42
C ILE A 116 -10.81 7.06 7.44
N ARG A 117 -12.08 6.68 7.37
CA ARG A 117 -13.23 7.58 7.38
C ARG A 117 -14.08 7.38 8.62
N HIS A 118 -14.66 8.46 9.12
CA HIS A 118 -15.61 8.46 10.22
C HIS A 118 -17.06 8.53 9.70
N PRO A 119 -18.04 7.85 10.31
CA PRO A 119 -17.99 6.84 11.38
C PRO A 119 -18.03 5.41 10.81
N ASP A 120 -17.04 5.02 10.02
CA ASP A 120 -17.22 3.87 9.13
C ASP A 120 -16.46 2.61 9.53
N GLU A 121 -16.87 1.50 8.92
CA GLU A 121 -16.23 0.18 8.90
C GLU A 121 -14.71 0.24 8.68
N SER A 122 -14.21 1.24 7.94
CA SER A 122 -12.79 1.47 7.69
C SER A 122 -11.94 1.59 8.97
N ALA A 123 -12.44 2.22 10.04
CA ALA A 123 -11.67 2.34 11.29
C ALA A 123 -11.52 0.99 12.00
N ARG A 124 -12.59 0.18 12.00
CA ARG A 124 -12.57 -1.18 12.56
C ARG A 124 -11.64 -2.08 11.76
N GLU A 125 -11.70 -1.97 10.44
CA GLU A 125 -10.87 -2.75 9.53
C GLU A 125 -9.40 -2.35 9.62
N ALA A 126 -9.08 -1.05 9.69
CA ALA A 126 -7.72 -0.57 9.93
C ALA A 126 -7.13 -1.16 11.22
N TYR A 127 -7.90 -1.11 12.31
CA TYR A 127 -7.47 -1.71 13.58
C TYR A 127 -7.29 -3.23 13.48
N ARG A 128 -8.18 -3.94 12.76
CA ARG A 128 -8.05 -5.39 12.52
C ARG A 128 -6.74 -5.72 11.79
N VAL A 129 -6.42 -4.98 10.73
CA VAL A 129 -5.18 -5.14 9.97
C VAL A 129 -3.96 -4.92 10.86
N LEU A 130 -3.92 -3.80 11.60
CA LEU A 130 -2.83 -3.49 12.52
C LEU A 130 -2.63 -4.58 13.58
N LYS A 131 -3.72 -5.12 14.13
CA LYS A 131 -3.67 -6.23 15.08
C LYS A 131 -3.10 -7.50 14.45
N THR A 132 -3.54 -7.86 13.24
CA THR A 132 -3.01 -9.03 12.53
C THR A 132 -1.51 -8.91 12.30
N LEU A 133 -1.04 -7.73 11.89
CA LEU A 133 0.38 -7.49 11.65
C LEU A 133 1.21 -7.49 12.93
N ALA A 134 0.71 -6.89 14.01
CA ALA A 134 1.34 -6.97 15.32
C ALA A 134 1.54 -8.43 15.77
N CYS A 135 0.57 -9.31 15.51
CA CYS A 135 0.69 -10.74 15.82
C CYS A 135 1.60 -11.53 14.86
N SER A 136 1.90 -11.00 13.67
CA SER A 136 2.74 -11.68 12.66
C SER A 136 4.24 -11.59 12.94
N GLY A 137 4.68 -10.65 13.78
CA GLY A 137 6.09 -10.37 14.04
C GLY A 137 6.83 -9.69 12.88
N VAL A 138 6.14 -9.36 11.78
CA VAL A 138 6.71 -8.63 10.65
C VAL A 138 6.80 -7.14 11.00
N ALA A 139 7.97 -6.54 10.77
CA ALA A 139 8.14 -5.10 10.91
C ALA A 139 7.35 -4.35 9.82
N PHE A 140 6.63 -3.31 10.23
CA PHE A 140 5.88 -2.46 9.32
C PHE A 140 5.85 -1.02 9.83
N ASP A 141 5.64 -0.08 8.91
CA ASP A 141 5.22 1.29 9.22
C ASP A 141 3.79 1.52 8.75
N ALA A 142 3.05 2.37 9.45
CA ALA A 142 1.67 2.68 9.09
C ALA A 142 1.43 4.18 9.06
N SER A 143 0.88 4.67 7.94
CA SER A 143 0.44 6.05 7.77
C SER A 143 -1.09 6.11 7.69
N LEU A 144 -1.69 6.87 8.60
CA LEU A 144 -3.13 7.07 8.68
C LEU A 144 -3.52 8.38 7.99
N LEU A 145 -4.49 8.31 7.09
CA LEU A 145 -5.03 9.43 6.31
C LEU A 145 -6.55 9.48 6.46
N GLY A 146 -7.15 10.61 6.10
CA GLY A 146 -8.60 10.77 6.07
C GLY A 146 -9.15 11.56 7.26
N ASP A 147 -10.17 11.04 7.93
CA ASP A 147 -10.81 11.70 9.07
C ASP A 147 -9.90 11.70 10.31
N ARG A 148 -9.62 12.89 10.83
CA ARG A 148 -8.71 13.07 11.96
C ARG A 148 -9.18 12.35 13.22
N ARG A 149 -10.47 12.40 13.55
CA ARG A 149 -11.00 11.78 14.77
C ARG A 149 -10.95 10.26 14.67
N ALA A 150 -11.26 9.69 13.51
CA ALA A 150 -11.16 8.25 13.30
C ALA A 150 -9.70 7.78 13.32
N CYS A 151 -8.77 8.52 12.71
CA CYS A 151 -7.34 8.21 12.77
C CYS A 151 -6.81 8.26 14.22
N ASP A 152 -7.15 9.31 14.97
CA ASP A 152 -6.78 9.43 16.38
C ASP A 152 -7.38 8.29 17.23
N HIS A 153 -8.63 7.90 16.93
CA HIS A 153 -9.28 6.78 17.62
C HIS A 153 -8.58 5.44 17.35
N VAL A 154 -8.24 5.14 16.09
CA VAL A 154 -7.49 3.92 15.73
C VAL A 154 -6.12 3.92 16.39
N ARG A 155 -5.40 5.04 16.38
CA ARG A 155 -4.11 5.17 17.06
C ARG A 155 -4.24 4.95 18.58
N ALA A 156 -5.24 5.55 19.22
CA ALA A 156 -5.48 5.38 20.65
C ALA A 156 -5.81 3.91 21.00
N ALA A 157 -6.63 3.25 20.18
CA ALA A 157 -6.92 1.82 20.35
C ALA A 157 -5.65 0.98 20.20
N SER A 158 -4.83 1.23 19.18
CA SER A 158 -3.55 0.54 19.00
C SER A 158 -2.61 0.74 20.19
N CYS A 159 -2.47 1.96 20.72
CA CYS A 159 -1.67 2.24 21.91
C CYS A 159 -2.14 1.49 23.15
N HIS A 160 -3.44 1.26 23.28
CA HIS A 160 -4.04 0.66 24.47
C HIS A 160 -4.02 -0.87 24.43
N PHE A 161 -4.28 -1.46 23.26
CA PHE A 161 -4.51 -2.90 23.10
C PHE A 161 -3.40 -3.65 22.38
N LEU A 162 -2.50 -2.95 21.67
CA LEU A 162 -1.35 -3.55 20.99
C LEU A 162 -0.05 -3.17 21.71
N GLU A 163 1.05 -3.78 21.29
CA GLU A 163 2.37 -3.46 21.83
C GLU A 163 2.75 -2.01 21.56
N ARG A 164 3.53 -1.43 22.48
CA ARG A 164 4.00 -0.05 22.37
C ARG A 164 4.80 0.19 21.09
N SER A 165 5.51 -0.82 20.58
CA SER A 165 6.25 -0.80 19.30
C SER A 165 5.33 -0.44 18.13
N VAL A 166 4.14 -1.02 18.06
CA VAL A 166 3.15 -0.79 16.99
C VAL A 166 2.68 0.66 16.98
N ALA A 167 2.46 1.25 18.15
CA ALA A 167 2.05 2.65 18.26
C ALA A 167 3.13 3.63 17.77
N HIS A 168 4.42 3.27 17.90
CA HIS A 168 5.52 4.10 17.41
C HIS A 168 5.71 3.98 15.89
N ALA A 169 5.34 2.85 15.31
CA ALA A 169 5.34 2.62 13.86
C ALA A 169 4.19 3.36 13.14
N MET A 170 3.28 3.99 13.88
CA MET A 170 2.11 4.68 13.31
C MET A 170 2.30 6.20 13.27
N VAL A 171 2.08 6.77 12.09
CA VAL A 171 2.00 8.23 11.88
C VAL A 171 0.59 8.60 11.46
N ASN A 172 0.03 9.62 12.13
CA ASN A 172 -1.23 10.21 11.73
C ASN A 172 -0.93 11.45 10.87
N LEU A 173 -1.36 11.41 9.61
CA LEU A 173 -1.24 12.51 8.64
C LEU A 173 -2.63 13.12 8.32
N ALA A 174 -3.66 12.77 9.10
CA ALA A 174 -4.99 13.33 8.94
C ALA A 174 -5.01 14.82 9.33
N GLY A 175 -5.32 15.67 8.36
CA GLY A 175 -5.31 17.13 8.51
C GLY A 175 -4.01 17.80 8.07
N GLU A 176 -3.06 17.06 7.52
CA GLU A 176 -1.93 17.64 6.76
C GLU A 176 -2.46 18.27 5.45
N ASP A 177 -1.97 19.48 5.11
CA ASP A 177 -2.40 20.22 3.92
C ASP A 177 -2.10 19.46 2.61
N ASP A 178 -0.94 18.82 2.55
CA ASP A 178 -0.58 17.87 1.48
C ASP A 178 0.00 16.58 2.07
N ALA A 179 -0.90 15.75 2.60
CA ALA A 179 -0.55 14.50 3.26
C ALA A 179 0.25 13.52 2.36
N PHE A 180 0.06 13.56 1.04
CA PHE A 180 0.76 12.66 0.11
C PHE A 180 2.18 13.12 -0.18
N ALA A 181 2.39 14.43 -0.38
CA ALA A 181 3.73 14.98 -0.50
C ALA A 181 4.53 14.79 0.81
N ALA A 182 3.91 15.06 1.96
CA ALA A 182 4.52 14.84 3.27
C ALA A 182 4.92 13.37 3.47
N LEU A 183 4.04 12.44 3.08
CA LEU A 183 4.33 11.01 3.14
C LEU A 183 5.47 10.61 2.20
N ALA A 184 5.48 11.09 0.96
CA ALA A 184 6.51 10.79 -0.03
C ALA A 184 7.90 11.25 0.45
N VAL A 185 8.01 12.47 1.00
CA VAL A 185 9.25 12.99 1.57
C VAL A 185 9.72 12.13 2.73
N ARG A 186 8.81 11.81 3.66
CA ARG A 186 9.13 10.96 4.82
C ARG A 186 9.68 9.59 4.38
N MET A 187 9.04 8.97 3.39
CA MET A 187 9.47 7.68 2.84
C MET A 187 10.86 7.76 2.20
N ALA A 188 11.16 8.87 1.52
CA ALA A 188 12.47 9.06 0.92
C ALA A 188 13.59 9.28 1.95
N ASP A 189 13.30 9.92 3.08
CA ASP A 189 14.27 10.13 4.16
C ASP A 189 14.56 8.84 4.94
N GLU A 190 13.55 7.99 5.13
CA GLU A 190 13.71 6.68 5.80
C GLU A 190 14.56 5.68 5.00
N GLU A 191 14.67 5.85 3.68
CA GLU A 191 15.58 5.06 2.84
C GLU A 191 17.05 5.49 2.95
N ARG A 192 17.33 6.69 3.46
CA ARG A 192 18.68 7.24 3.60
C ARG A 192 19.30 6.99 4.97
N ALA A 193 18.50 6.55 5.95
CA ALA A 193 18.88 6.31 7.34
C ALA A 193 19.38 4.88 7.56
#